data_AF-A0A661XFC7-F1
#
_entry.id   AF-A0A661XFC7-F1
#
_cell.length_a   1.000
_cell.length_b   1.000
_cell.length_c   1.000
_cell.angle_alpha   90.00
_cell.angle_beta   90.00
_cell.angle_gamma   90.00
#
_symmetry.space_group_name_H-M   'P 1'
#
loop_
_entity.id
_entity.type
_entity.pdbx_description
1 polymer ?
#
loop_
_entity_poly.entity_id
_entity_poly.type
_entity_poly.pdbx_seq_one_letter_code
_entity_poly.pdbx_strand_id
1 'polypeptide(L)'
;MRASWFNEVYSLEKKSYSDVFGAEPFIPAGTIRGFMQPITGRLSNTSGKLASEAAYMLYTPLSSDVGAGDKITGRDGRVWIAQFVQSEGIAGTNDHQEVTVELFR
;
A
#
# COMPACT_ATOMS: atom_id res chain seq x y z
N MET A 1 -12.59 -20.33 13.74
CA MET A 1 -12.57 -18.89 13.41
C MET A 1 -11.37 -18.68 12.48
N ARG A 2 -11.57 -18.29 11.21
CA ARG A 2 -10.43 -17.97 10.33
C ARG A 2 -9.80 -16.69 10.87
N ALA A 3 -8.50 -16.73 11.21
CA ALA A 3 -7.75 -15.52 11.48
C ALA A 3 -7.99 -14.56 10.31
N SER A 4 -8.59 -13.40 10.57
CA SER A 4 -8.77 -12.40 9.52
C SER A 4 -7.37 -12.01 9.05
N TRP A 5 -7.09 -12.15 7.77
CA TRP A 5 -5.79 -11.80 7.20
C TRP A 5 -5.56 -10.27 7.25
N PHE A 6 -6.58 -9.48 7.60
CA PHE A 6 -6.56 -8.01 7.63
C PHE A 6 -6.94 -7.46 9.01
N ASN A 7 -6.02 -7.54 9.96
CA ASN A 7 -6.27 -7.14 11.35
C ASN A 7 -5.88 -5.69 11.66
N GLU A 8 -5.09 -5.06 10.80
CA GLU A 8 -4.64 -3.68 10.98
C GLU A 8 -5.49 -2.72 10.14
N VAL A 9 -5.62 -1.49 10.63
CA VAL A 9 -6.34 -0.41 9.95
C VAL A 9 -5.35 0.70 9.62
N TYR A 10 -5.40 1.15 8.37
CA TYR A 10 -4.56 2.24 7.87
C TYR A 10 -5.45 3.34 7.29
N SER A 11 -5.00 4.59 7.41
CA SER A 11 -5.59 5.70 6.66
C SER A 11 -5.02 5.72 5.25
N LEU A 12 -5.89 5.90 4.26
CA LEU A 12 -5.53 5.99 2.85
C LEU A 12 -5.78 7.42 2.36
N GLU A 13 -4.77 8.00 1.72
CA GLU A 13 -4.87 9.27 1.01
C GLU A 13 -4.41 9.08 -0.44
N LYS A 14 -5.26 9.50 -1.38
CA LYS A 14 -5.02 9.38 -2.81
C LYS A 14 -4.06 10.43 -3.29
N LYS A 15 -3.12 10.04 -4.15
CA LYS A 15 -2.27 11.02 -4.82
C LYS A 15 -3.13 11.94 -5.70
N SER A 16 -3.05 13.24 -5.46
CA SER A 16 -3.69 14.25 -6.31
C SER A 16 -2.74 14.71 -7.43
N TYR A 17 -3.26 14.85 -8.65
CA TYR A 17 -2.53 15.40 -9.80
C TYR A 17 -2.86 16.89 -10.05
N SER A 18 -3.49 17.59 -9.11
CA SER A 18 -3.90 18.98 -9.34
C SER A 18 -2.75 19.99 -9.13
N ASP A 19 -2.06 20.33 -10.21
CA ASP A 19 -1.00 21.36 -10.30
C ASP A 19 -1.50 22.82 -10.17
N VAL A 20 -2.68 23.08 -9.60
CA VAL A 20 -3.31 24.41 -9.72
C VAL A 20 -3.12 25.29 -8.48
N PHE A 21 -2.95 24.73 -7.28
CA PHE A 21 -2.79 25.56 -6.07
C PHE A 21 -1.92 24.87 -5.02
N GLY A 22 -0.60 25.11 -5.08
CA GLY A 22 0.36 25.30 -3.97
C GLY A 22 0.46 24.36 -2.75
N ALA A 23 -0.57 23.63 -2.32
CA ALA A 23 -0.52 22.78 -1.13
C ALA A 23 -1.71 21.81 -1.10
N GLU A 24 -1.46 20.57 -1.51
CA GLU A 24 -1.63 19.33 -0.72
C GLU A 24 -1.60 18.14 -1.71
N PRO A 25 -0.51 17.37 -1.75
CA PRO A 25 -0.33 16.32 -2.78
C PRO A 25 -1.21 15.07 -2.55
N PHE A 26 -1.95 15.00 -1.44
CA PHE A 26 -2.73 13.83 -1.03
C PHE A 26 -4.15 14.22 -0.58
N ILE A 27 -5.15 13.49 -1.05
CA ILE A 27 -6.56 13.70 -0.73
C ILE A 27 -7.05 12.53 0.15
N PRO A 28 -7.62 12.77 1.34
CA PRO A 28 -8.17 11.70 2.17
C PRO A 28 -9.21 10.87 1.42
N ALA A 29 -9.03 9.54 1.42
CA ALA A 29 -9.92 8.59 0.75
C ALA A 29 -10.56 7.56 1.70
N GLY A 30 -10.19 7.59 2.98
CA GLY A 30 -10.81 6.79 4.02
C GLY A 30 -9.81 5.88 4.74
N THR A 31 -10.30 4.72 5.17
CA THR A 31 -9.49 3.73 5.88
C THR A 31 -9.56 2.38 5.19
N ILE A 32 -8.43 1.69 5.13
CA ILE A 32 -8.31 0.34 4.59
C ILE A 32 -7.91 -0.63 5.70
N ARG A 33 -8.20 -1.90 5.52
CA ARG A 33 -7.75 -2.97 6.41
C ARG A 33 -6.70 -3.79 5.71
N GLY A 34 -5.60 -4.09 6.40
CA GLY A 34 -4.56 -4.90 5.78
C GLY A 34 -3.69 -5.63 6.77
N PHE A 35 -2.67 -6.27 6.22
CA PHE A 35 -1.55 -6.84 6.96
C PHE A 35 -0.26 -6.46 6.23
N MET A 36 0.68 -5.89 6.97
CA MET A 36 1.95 -5.42 6.43
C MET A 36 3.09 -6.31 6.92
N GLN A 37 3.89 -6.84 6.00
CA GLN A 37 5.07 -7.64 6.30
C GLN A 37 6.33 -7.00 5.70
N PRO A 38 7.46 -6.96 6.45
CA PRO A 38 8.72 -6.48 5.89
C PRO A 38 9.18 -7.40 4.77
N ILE A 39 9.66 -6.84 3.67
CA ILE A 39 10.23 -7.62 2.58
C ILE A 39 11.65 -8.00 2.98
N THR A 40 11.84 -9.27 3.35
CA THR A 40 13.15 -9.84 3.66
C THR A 40 13.81 -10.38 2.38
N GLY A 41 14.25 -9.47 1.50
CA GLY A 41 14.91 -9.84 0.25
C GLY A 41 14.99 -8.72 -0.79
N ARG A 42 15.64 -8.98 -1.93
CA ARG A 42 15.64 -8.08 -3.09
C ARG A 42 14.40 -8.35 -3.95
N LEU A 43 13.34 -7.54 -3.81
CA LEU A 43 12.26 -7.50 -4.80
C LEU A 43 12.66 -6.57 -5.94
N SER A 44 12.69 -7.10 -7.16
CA SER A 44 12.77 -6.33 -8.40
C SER A 44 11.43 -6.40 -9.11
N ASN A 45 10.86 -5.27 -9.48
CA ASN A 45 9.68 -5.26 -10.36
C ASN A 45 10.07 -5.69 -11.80
N THR A 46 9.09 -5.81 -12.71
CA THR A 46 9.31 -6.17 -14.12
C THR A 46 10.20 -5.17 -14.88
N SER A 47 10.40 -3.96 -14.35
CA SER A 47 11.33 -2.96 -14.90
C SER A 47 12.72 -2.98 -14.25
N GLY A 48 12.99 -3.92 -13.34
CA GLY A 48 14.28 -4.07 -12.66
C GLY A 48 14.54 -3.07 -11.53
N LYS A 49 13.56 -2.24 -11.15
CA LYS A 49 13.65 -1.35 -9.98
C LYS A 49 13.61 -2.19 -8.72
N LEU A 50 14.68 -2.12 -7.94
CA LEU A 50 14.78 -2.74 -6.63
C LEU A 50 13.96 -1.93 -5.61
N ALA A 51 13.13 -2.62 -4.83
CA ALA A 51 12.57 -2.04 -3.62
C ALA A 51 13.71 -1.73 -2.63
N SER A 52 13.64 -0.58 -1.95
CA SER A 52 14.61 -0.21 -0.92
C SER A 52 14.59 -1.21 0.24
N GLU A 53 15.69 -1.31 1.01
CA GLU A 53 15.80 -2.21 2.18
C GLU A 53 14.72 -1.96 3.26
N ALA A 54 13.97 -0.86 3.18
CA ALA A 54 12.88 -0.51 4.08
C ALA A 54 11.48 -0.67 3.43
N ALA A 55 11.36 -1.53 2.42
CA ALA A 55 10.08 -1.83 1.78
C ALA A 55 9.28 -2.87 2.57
N TYR A 56 7.96 -2.70 2.57
CA TYR A 56 7.00 -3.62 3.14
C TYR A 56 6.02 -4.08 2.06
N MET A 57 5.50 -5.30 2.19
CA MET A 57 4.36 -5.77 1.40
C MET A 57 3.09 -5.63 2.25
N LEU A 58 2.13 -4.88 1.74
CA LEU A 58 0.79 -4.71 2.31
C LEU A 58 -0.19 -5.58 1.55
N TYR A 59 -0.86 -6.47 2.27
CA TYR A 59 -1.98 -7.27 1.76
C TYR A 59 -3.28 -6.59 2.21
N THR A 60 -4.14 -6.22 1.28
CA THR A 60 -5.39 -5.49 1.56
C THR A 60 -6.52 -5.99 0.65
N PRO A 61 -7.81 -5.93 1.03
CA PRO A 61 -8.90 -6.32 0.14
C PRO A 61 -8.89 -5.56 -1.19
N LEU A 62 -9.35 -6.17 -2.28
CA LEU A 62 -9.46 -5.47 -3.60
C LEU A 62 -10.32 -4.21 -3.55
N SER A 63 -11.34 -4.18 -2.68
CA SER A 63 -12.19 -3.00 -2.46
C SER A 63 -11.45 -1.80 -1.84
N SER A 64 -10.21 -2.00 -1.37
CA SER A 64 -9.36 -0.93 -0.87
C SER A 64 -8.87 0.00 -1.97
N ASP A 65 -8.87 -0.49 -3.22
CA ASP A 65 -8.53 0.26 -4.43
C ASP A 65 -7.19 1.01 -4.29
N VAL A 66 -6.15 0.43 -3.70
CA VAL A 66 -4.90 1.16 -3.48
C VAL A 66 -4.17 1.37 -4.81
N GLY A 67 -3.79 2.60 -5.10
CA GLY A 67 -3.07 2.99 -6.31
C GLY A 67 -1.59 3.26 -6.06
N ALA A 68 -0.77 3.15 -7.11
CA ALA A 68 0.63 3.53 -7.03
C ALA A 68 0.76 5.05 -6.78
N GLY A 69 1.58 5.41 -5.80
CA GLY A 69 1.77 6.77 -5.31
C GLY A 69 0.83 7.17 -4.17
N ASP A 70 -0.16 6.36 -3.81
CA ASP A 70 -1.03 6.64 -2.68
C ASP A 70 -0.26 6.60 -1.36
N LYS A 71 -0.70 7.42 -0.42
CA LYS A 71 -0.14 7.52 0.93
C LYS A 71 -0.95 6.68 1.89
N ILE A 72 -0.25 5.87 2.67
CA ILE A 72 -0.82 4.95 3.65
C ILE A 72 -0.22 5.30 5.01
N THR A 73 -1.08 5.58 5.99
CA THR A 73 -0.64 5.97 7.34
C THR A 73 -1.12 4.96 8.37
N GLY A 74 -0.18 4.45 9.15
CA GLY A 74 -0.44 3.51 10.24
C GLY A 74 -0.90 4.22 11.50
N ARG A 75 -1.52 3.46 12.42
CA ARG A 75 -1.94 3.99 13.72
C ARG A 75 -0.77 4.47 14.58
N ASP A 76 0.43 3.93 14.34
CA ASP A 76 1.68 4.35 14.97
C ASP A 76 2.26 5.66 14.40
N GLY A 77 1.55 6.28 13.44
CA GLY A 77 1.96 7.53 12.81
C GLY A 77 2.99 7.36 11.70
N ARG A 78 3.41 6.12 11.39
CA ARG A 78 4.31 5.85 10.26
C ARG A 78 3.56 6.03 8.95
N VAL A 79 4.27 6.58 7.98
CA VAL A 79 3.75 6.89 6.65
C VAL A 79 4.51 6.06 5.63
N TRP A 80 3.78 5.44 4.72
CA TRP A 80 4.33 4.74 3.57
C TRP A 80 3.72 5.25 2.27
N ILE A 81 4.47 5.17 1.19
CA ILE A 81 4.00 5.45 -0.17
C ILE A 81 3.93 4.14 -0.95
N ALA A 82 2.77 3.86 -1.53
CA ALA A 82 2.59 2.73 -2.43
C ALA A 82 3.47 2.89 -3.67
N GLN A 83 4.35 1.93 -3.93
CA GLN A 83 5.25 1.94 -5.09
C GLN A 83 4.71 1.06 -6.20
N PHE A 84 4.28 -0.15 -5.85
CA PHE A 84 3.81 -1.16 -6.80
C PHE A 84 2.54 -1.79 -6.27
N VAL A 85 1.55 -1.94 -7.13
CA VAL A 85 0.28 -2.59 -6.81
C VAL A 85 0.12 -3.76 -7.76
N GLN A 86 0.06 -4.96 -7.20
CA GLN A 86 -0.29 -6.17 -7.90
C GLN A 86 -1.65 -6.64 -7.41
N SER A 87 -2.57 -6.77 -8.34
CA SER A 87 -3.89 -7.35 -8.08
C SER A 87 -3.81 -8.83 -8.42
N GLU A 88 -3.22 -9.62 -7.54
CA GLU A 88 -3.24 -11.07 -7.70
C GLU A 88 -4.34 -11.66 -6.82
N GLY A 89 -5.20 -12.50 -7.41
CA GLY A 89 -5.92 -13.46 -6.59
C GLY A 89 -4.89 -14.43 -6.02
N ILE A 90 -4.88 -14.67 -4.70
CA ILE A 90 -4.26 -15.91 -4.19
C ILE A 90 -4.89 -17.04 -5.01
N ALA A 91 -4.11 -18.04 -5.43
CA ALA A 91 -4.64 -19.18 -6.15
C ALA A 91 -5.88 -19.75 -5.42
N GLY A 92 -7.08 -19.45 -5.94
CA GLY A 92 -8.36 -19.83 -5.34
C GLY A 92 -9.21 -18.71 -4.69
N THR A 93 -8.74 -17.46 -4.55
CA THR A 93 -9.54 -16.32 -4.03
C THR A 93 -9.16 -14.99 -4.69
N ASN A 94 -10.06 -14.42 -5.48
CA ASN A 94 -9.93 -13.10 -6.14
C ASN A 94 -10.27 -11.94 -5.20
N ASP A 95 -9.73 -11.87 -3.98
CA ASP A 95 -10.28 -10.96 -2.96
C ASP A 95 -9.30 -9.90 -2.41
N HIS A 96 -8.04 -9.87 -2.86
CA HIS A 96 -7.01 -8.99 -2.29
C HIS A 96 -6.02 -8.39 -3.30
N GLN A 97 -5.35 -7.32 -2.87
CA GLN A 97 -4.25 -6.61 -3.51
C GLN A 97 -2.98 -6.81 -2.70
N GLU A 98 -1.87 -7.02 -3.39
CA GLU A 98 -0.52 -6.96 -2.85
C GLU A 98 0.10 -5.62 -3.23
N VAL A 99 0.44 -4.81 -2.23
CA VAL A 99 0.97 -3.47 -2.43
C VAL A 99 2.35 -3.40 -1.81
N THR A 100 3.38 -3.21 -2.63
CA THR A 100 4.70 -2.86 -2.13
C THR A 100 4.68 -1.39 -1.73
N VAL A 101 4.98 -1.12 -0.46
CA VAL A 101 5.01 0.23 0.11
C VAL A 101 6.40 0.52 0.65
N GLU A 102 6.82 1.78 0.58
CA GLU A 102 8.10 2.24 1.13
C GLU A 102 7.87 3.33 2.17
N LEU A 103 8.65 3.29 3.24
CA LEU A 103 8.56 4.29 4.30
C LEU A 103 8.87 5.68 3.75
N PHE A 104 7.96 6.63 3.99
CA PHE A 104 8.19 8.04 3.69
C PHE A 104 9.16 8.61 4.74
N ARG A 105 10.34 9.06 4.29
CA ARG A 105 11.39 9.65 5.13
C ARG A 105 11.26 11.16 5.19
#